data_AF-A0A6G0ZKB4-F1
#
_entry.id   AF-A0A6G0ZKB4-F1
#
_cell.length_a   1.000
_cell.length_b   1.000
_cell.length_c   1.000
_cell.angle_alpha   90.00
_cell.angle_beta   90.00
_cell.angle_gamma   90.00
#
_symmetry.space_group_name_H-M   'P 1'
#
loop_
_entity.id
_entity.type
_entity.pdbx_description
1 polymer ?
#
loop_
_entity_poly.entity_id
_entity_poly.type
_entity_poly.pdbx_seq_one_letter_code
_entity_poly.pdbx_strand_id
1 'polypeptide(L)'
;MTTTLVYRDGILLSGPLSSLIQHLVPTTDYYPDQAYLFAFILSSRLFVKPHELLAKVVAVCHAQQRLGDPVSAALNPLHKDQLSRFVPRLVQLLAEWTDKFPYDFRDERVMAHVREITHQCVSVEPAVRHQVSAMLQTLLHRLTALDKYETFLQQTGTDATVGSADALSPECYLCPRPPTLRRRA
;
A
#
# COMPACT_ATOMS: atom_id res chain seq x y z
N MET A 1 -27.69 -0.03 -10.87
CA MET A 1 -26.50 -0.88 -11.11
C MET A 1 -26.12 -1.52 -9.79
N THR A 2 -25.98 -2.85 -9.76
CA THR A 2 -25.75 -3.66 -8.55
C THR A 2 -24.34 -3.46 -8.00
N THR A 3 -24.21 -2.67 -6.94
CA THR A 3 -22.97 -2.36 -6.18
C THR A 3 -22.62 -3.46 -5.16
N THR A 4 -22.96 -4.71 -5.44
CA THR A 4 -22.90 -5.79 -4.46
C THR A 4 -21.59 -6.57 -4.58
N LEU A 5 -20.89 -6.71 -3.46
CA LEU A 5 -19.75 -7.63 -3.33
C LEU A 5 -20.26 -9.08 -3.32
N VAL A 6 -19.55 -9.97 -4.02
CA VAL A 6 -19.91 -11.39 -4.14
C VAL A 6 -19.03 -12.20 -3.21
N TYR A 7 -19.67 -12.90 -2.27
CA TYR A 7 -19.01 -13.76 -1.30
C TYR A 7 -19.34 -15.23 -1.55
N ARG A 8 -18.40 -16.11 -1.23
CA ARG A 8 -18.59 -17.57 -1.19
C ARG A 8 -17.86 -18.13 0.02
N ASP A 9 -18.57 -18.85 0.88
CA ASP A 9 -18.01 -19.47 2.09
C ASP A 9 -17.30 -18.45 3.00
N GLY A 10 -17.81 -17.22 3.06
CA GLY A 10 -17.22 -16.11 3.82
C GLY A 10 -16.04 -15.40 3.13
N ILE A 11 -15.61 -15.87 1.97
CA ILE A 11 -14.49 -15.30 1.20
C ILE A 11 -15.02 -14.34 0.14
N LEU A 12 -14.46 -13.13 0.07
CA LEU A 12 -14.74 -12.16 -0.99
C LEU A 12 -14.17 -12.67 -2.32
N LEU A 13 -15.05 -12.94 -3.30
CA LEU A 13 -14.64 -13.42 -4.61
C LEU A 13 -14.50 -12.29 -5.64
N SER A 14 -15.49 -11.40 -5.72
CA SER A 14 -15.53 -10.36 -6.75
C SER A 14 -16.48 -9.23 -6.39
N GLY A 15 -16.42 -8.15 -7.17
CA GLY A 15 -17.31 -7.01 -7.08
C GLY A 15 -16.89 -5.92 -8.05
N PRO A 16 -17.72 -4.89 -8.26
CA PRO A 16 -17.30 -3.73 -9.02
C PRO A 16 -16.15 -3.01 -8.28
N LEU A 17 -15.24 -2.39 -9.02
CA LEU A 17 -14.06 -1.73 -8.47
C LEU A 17 -14.42 -0.72 -7.36
N SER A 18 -15.51 0.03 -7.53
CA SER A 18 -16.00 0.98 -6.52
C SER A 18 -16.31 0.31 -5.17
N SER A 19 -16.95 -0.87 -5.19
CA SER A 19 -17.29 -1.60 -3.96
C SER A 19 -16.05 -2.23 -3.33
N LEU A 20 -15.09 -2.69 -4.15
CA LEU A 20 -13.81 -3.21 -3.64
C LEU A 20 -12.97 -2.09 -3.00
N ILE A 21 -12.95 -0.90 -3.59
CA ILE A 21 -12.32 0.29 -2.99
C ILE A 21 -13.04 0.65 -1.69
N GLN A 22 -14.37 0.65 -1.67
CA GLN A 22 -15.13 0.91 -0.44
C GLN A 22 -14.80 -0.12 0.66
N HIS A 23 -14.59 -1.37 0.30
CA HIS A 23 -14.19 -2.43 1.23
C HIS A 23 -12.74 -2.31 1.73
N LEU A 24 -11.87 -1.62 0.97
CA LEU A 24 -10.51 -1.29 1.41
C LEU A 24 -10.50 -0.19 2.48
N VAL A 25 -11.44 0.74 2.44
CA VAL A 25 -11.47 1.87 3.38
C VAL A 25 -12.00 1.40 4.74
N PRO A 26 -11.24 1.59 5.84
CA PRO A 26 -11.70 1.21 7.17
C PRO A 26 -12.87 2.08 7.61
N THR A 27 -13.62 1.60 8.60
CA THR A 27 -14.60 2.40 9.33
C THR A 27 -14.32 2.29 10.82
N THR A 28 -15.16 2.90 11.66
CA THR A 28 -15.02 2.80 13.12
C THR A 28 -15.11 1.36 13.63
N ASP A 29 -15.93 0.52 12.96
CA ASP A 29 -16.26 -0.84 13.39
C ASP A 29 -15.73 -1.94 12.45
N TYR A 30 -15.05 -1.56 11.37
CA TYR A 30 -14.51 -2.49 10.39
C TYR A 30 -13.11 -2.09 9.94
N TYR A 31 -12.24 -3.08 9.79
CA TYR A 31 -10.94 -2.95 9.15
C TYR A 31 -10.75 -4.13 8.19
N PRO A 32 -10.28 -3.91 6.95
CA PRO A 32 -10.05 -4.99 6.01
C PRO A 32 -9.03 -5.98 6.56
N ASP A 33 -9.24 -7.27 6.32
CA ASP A 33 -8.26 -8.26 6.69
C ASP A 33 -6.95 -8.07 5.90
N GLN A 34 -5.86 -8.55 6.48
CA GLN A 34 -4.53 -8.30 5.94
C GLN A 34 -4.30 -8.97 4.57
N ALA A 35 -4.96 -10.11 4.32
CA ALA A 35 -4.83 -10.82 3.06
C ALA A 35 -5.54 -10.06 1.94
N TYR A 36 -6.76 -9.56 2.20
CA TYR A 36 -7.47 -8.68 1.28
C TYR A 36 -6.71 -7.40 1.01
N LEU A 37 -6.23 -6.70 2.05
CA LEU A 37 -5.47 -5.45 1.90
C LEU A 37 -4.26 -5.64 0.98
N PHE A 38 -3.46 -6.69 1.24
CA PHE A 38 -2.30 -7.02 0.42
C PHE A 38 -2.71 -7.36 -1.02
N ALA A 39 -3.62 -8.31 -1.20
CA ALA A 39 -4.01 -8.80 -2.52
C ALA A 39 -4.68 -7.72 -3.37
N PHE A 40 -5.56 -6.91 -2.77
CA PHE A 40 -6.26 -5.84 -3.46
C PHE A 40 -5.31 -4.73 -3.85
N ILE A 41 -4.47 -4.20 -2.95
CA ILE A 41 -3.51 -3.16 -3.33
C ILE A 41 -2.54 -3.69 -4.40
N LEU A 42 -2.07 -4.94 -4.27
CA LEU A 42 -1.23 -5.59 -5.27
C LEU A 42 -1.87 -5.57 -6.66
N SER A 43 -3.07 -6.15 -6.77
CA SER A 43 -3.78 -6.39 -8.02
C SER A 43 -4.51 -5.17 -8.58
N SER A 44 -4.87 -4.19 -7.75
CA SER A 44 -5.57 -2.97 -8.17
C SER A 44 -4.83 -2.18 -9.25
N ARG A 45 -3.49 -2.30 -9.31
CA ARG A 45 -2.63 -1.65 -10.33
C ARG A 45 -2.97 -2.06 -11.76
N LEU A 46 -3.67 -3.18 -11.95
CA LEU A 46 -4.20 -3.61 -13.24
C LEU A 46 -5.39 -2.77 -13.72
N PHE A 47 -6.07 -2.08 -12.80
CA PHE A 47 -7.33 -1.36 -13.05
C PHE A 47 -7.26 0.14 -12.74
N VAL A 48 -6.39 0.54 -11.79
CA VAL A 48 -6.29 1.92 -11.30
C VAL A 48 -4.86 2.20 -10.84
N LYS A 49 -4.34 3.39 -11.16
CA LYS A 49 -2.99 3.78 -10.72
C LYS A 49 -2.97 4.06 -9.21
N PRO A 50 -1.84 3.86 -8.49
CA PRO A 50 -1.78 4.06 -7.04
C PRO A 50 -2.25 5.44 -6.56
N HIS A 51 -1.87 6.53 -7.25
CA HIS A 51 -2.33 7.88 -6.89
C HIS A 51 -3.83 8.07 -7.11
N GLU A 52 -4.40 7.51 -8.18
CA GLU A 52 -5.84 7.54 -8.43
C GLU A 52 -6.60 6.68 -7.41
N LEU A 53 -6.05 5.53 -7.01
CA LEU A 53 -6.63 4.68 -5.97
C LEU A 53 -6.66 5.43 -4.64
N LEU A 54 -5.55 6.09 -4.26
CA LEU A 54 -5.47 6.86 -3.03
C LEU A 54 -6.46 8.04 -3.04
N ALA A 55 -6.61 8.74 -4.17
CA ALA A 55 -7.63 9.77 -4.34
C ALA A 55 -9.06 9.21 -4.15
N LYS A 56 -9.36 8.02 -4.67
CA LYS A 56 -10.66 7.36 -4.48
C LYS A 56 -10.87 6.93 -3.02
N VAL A 57 -9.84 6.42 -2.34
CA VAL A 57 -9.88 6.10 -0.91
C VAL A 57 -10.23 7.35 -0.10
N VAL A 58 -9.58 8.48 -0.36
CA VAL A 58 -9.88 9.77 0.28
C VAL A 58 -11.32 10.20 0.02
N ALA A 59 -11.81 10.10 -1.21
CA ALA A 59 -13.20 10.41 -1.54
C ALA A 59 -14.19 9.53 -0.77
N VAL A 60 -13.89 8.23 -0.61
CA VAL A 60 -14.71 7.31 0.20
C VAL A 60 -14.66 7.68 1.68
N CYS A 61 -13.49 8.03 2.24
CA CYS A 61 -13.38 8.53 3.61
C CYS A 61 -14.29 9.75 3.81
N HIS A 62 -14.25 10.72 2.89
CA HIS A 62 -15.10 11.92 2.97
C HIS A 62 -16.59 11.59 2.92
N ALA A 63 -16.99 10.67 2.04
CA ALA A 63 -18.38 10.24 1.91
C ALA A 63 -18.86 9.49 3.16
N GLN A 64 -18.03 8.61 3.73
CA GLN A 64 -18.35 7.83 4.94
C GLN A 64 -18.44 8.72 6.18
N GLN A 65 -17.63 9.78 6.25
CA GLN A 65 -17.54 10.64 7.43
C GLN A 65 -18.33 11.94 7.33
N ARG A 66 -18.97 12.26 6.19
CA ARG A 66 -19.57 13.58 5.94
C ARG A 66 -18.58 14.73 6.23
N LEU A 67 -17.30 14.54 5.90
CA LEU A 67 -16.19 15.49 6.12
C LEU A 67 -16.31 16.84 5.36
N GLY A 68 -17.41 17.08 4.66
CA GLY A 68 -17.61 18.26 3.82
C GLY A 68 -18.30 19.46 4.50
N ASP A 69 -18.66 19.36 5.78
CA ASP A 69 -19.40 20.43 6.46
C ASP A 69 -18.77 20.82 7.82
N PRO A 70 -17.82 21.78 7.83
CA PRO A 70 -17.09 22.19 9.04
C PRO A 70 -18.01 22.74 10.14
N VAL A 71 -19.22 23.20 9.77
CA VAL A 71 -20.25 23.64 10.69
C VAL A 71 -20.81 22.46 11.50
N SER A 72 -20.92 21.28 10.89
CA SER A 72 -21.51 20.09 11.54
C SER A 72 -20.57 19.39 12.53
N ALA A 73 -19.24 19.48 12.33
CA ALA A 73 -18.24 18.88 13.22
C ALA A 73 -18.01 19.69 14.50
N ALA A 74 -18.12 21.02 14.43
CA ALA A 74 -18.03 21.91 15.59
C ALA A 74 -19.30 21.89 16.47
N LEU A 75 -20.46 21.63 15.87
CA LEU A 75 -21.76 21.61 16.56
C LEU A 75 -22.17 20.23 17.09
N ASN A 76 -21.50 19.15 16.68
CA ASN A 76 -21.88 17.79 17.08
C ASN A 76 -20.69 17.02 17.71
N PRO A 77 -20.63 16.93 19.05
CA PRO A 77 -19.60 16.17 19.78
C PRO A 77 -19.49 14.71 19.33
N LEU A 78 -20.60 14.10 18.90
CA LEU A 78 -20.64 12.71 18.43
C LEU A 78 -19.95 12.53 17.07
N HIS A 79 -19.94 13.56 16.22
CA HIS A 79 -19.23 13.53 14.95
C HIS A 79 -17.71 13.63 15.19
N LYS A 80 -17.29 14.52 16.09
CA LYS A 80 -15.89 14.63 16.49
C LYS A 80 -15.33 13.32 17.06
N ASP A 81 -16.09 12.62 17.90
CA ASP A 81 -15.70 11.31 18.46
C ASP A 81 -15.57 10.21 17.39
N GLN A 82 -16.46 10.20 16.39
CA GLN A 82 -16.35 9.26 15.28
C GLN A 82 -15.09 9.51 14.44
N LEU A 83 -14.77 10.78 14.18
CA LEU A 83 -13.56 11.14 13.45
C LEU A 83 -12.29 10.76 14.22
N SER A 84 -12.22 11.01 15.53
CA SER A 84 -11.06 10.64 16.36
C SER A 84 -10.84 9.13 16.40
N ARG A 85 -11.91 8.31 16.35
CA ARG A 85 -11.80 6.84 16.27
C ARG A 85 -11.45 6.34 14.87
N PHE A 86 -11.88 7.04 13.83
CA PHE A 86 -11.57 6.69 12.44
C PHE A 86 -10.12 7.03 12.06
N VAL A 87 -9.61 8.20 12.44
CA VAL A 87 -8.29 8.70 12.00
C VAL A 87 -7.15 7.69 12.25
N PRO A 88 -7.01 7.07 13.44
CA PRO A 88 -6.00 6.04 13.67
C PRO A 88 -6.07 4.86 12.69
N ARG A 89 -7.28 4.47 12.26
CA ARG A 89 -7.48 3.39 11.27
C ARG A 89 -7.00 3.80 9.88
N LEU A 90 -7.23 5.04 9.48
CA LEU A 90 -6.71 5.57 8.21
C LEU A 90 -5.18 5.64 8.21
N VAL A 91 -4.58 6.12 9.31
CA VAL A 91 -3.13 6.12 9.48
C VAL A 91 -2.57 4.70 9.44
N GLN A 92 -3.28 3.73 10.05
CA GLN A 92 -2.92 2.32 9.97
C GLN A 92 -2.95 1.80 8.52
N LEU A 93 -4.01 2.10 7.75
CA LEU A 93 -4.10 1.72 6.33
C LEU A 93 -2.92 2.28 5.52
N LEU A 94 -2.57 3.56 5.71
CA LEU A 94 -1.41 4.16 5.06
C LEU A 94 -0.11 3.46 5.48
N ALA A 95 0.06 3.18 6.77
CA ALA A 95 1.25 2.49 7.27
C ALA A 95 1.42 1.12 6.62
N GLU A 96 0.35 0.33 6.54
CA GLU A 96 0.38 -0.99 5.90
C GLU A 96 0.67 -0.91 4.39
N TRP A 97 0.14 0.10 3.71
CA TRP A 97 0.45 0.33 2.30
C TRP A 97 1.93 0.72 2.12
N THR A 98 2.43 1.69 2.91
CA THR A 98 3.84 2.14 2.84
C THR A 98 4.83 1.02 3.17
N ASP A 99 4.46 0.11 4.06
CA ASP A 99 5.30 -1.02 4.45
C ASP A 99 5.35 -2.10 3.36
N LYS A 100 4.19 -2.47 2.80
CA LYS A 100 4.08 -3.56 1.82
C LYS A 100 4.51 -3.13 0.42
N PHE A 101 4.22 -1.89 0.03
CA PHE A 101 4.46 -1.39 -1.33
C PHE A 101 5.13 0.00 -1.31
N PRO A 102 6.34 0.13 -0.74
CA PRO A 102 7.03 1.42 -0.63
C PRO A 102 7.26 2.10 -1.99
N TYR A 103 7.42 1.31 -3.06
CA TYR A 103 7.63 1.81 -4.42
C TYR A 103 6.51 2.71 -4.96
N ASP A 104 5.25 2.51 -4.54
CA ASP A 104 4.15 3.38 -4.99
C ASP A 104 4.37 4.84 -4.57
N PHE A 105 5.07 5.05 -3.46
CA PHE A 105 5.31 6.36 -2.84
C PHE A 105 6.52 7.08 -3.43
N ARG A 106 7.18 6.52 -4.45
CA ARG A 106 8.10 7.31 -5.31
C ARG A 106 7.34 8.27 -6.23
N ASP A 107 6.07 7.98 -6.52
CA ASP A 107 5.23 8.89 -7.30
C ASP A 107 4.85 10.11 -6.43
N GLU A 108 5.31 11.30 -6.83
CA GLU A 108 5.03 12.54 -6.11
C GLU A 108 3.54 12.84 -5.95
N ARG A 109 2.67 12.33 -6.84
CA ARG A 109 1.22 12.48 -6.69
C ARG A 109 0.68 11.64 -5.54
N VAL A 110 1.24 10.45 -5.32
CA VAL A 110 0.91 9.63 -4.14
C VAL A 110 1.37 10.37 -2.88
N MET A 111 2.61 10.88 -2.87
CA MET A 111 3.13 11.63 -1.73
C MET A 111 2.37 12.93 -1.45
N ALA A 112 1.85 13.61 -2.48
CA ALA A 112 0.99 14.77 -2.31
C ALA A 112 -0.28 14.42 -1.50
N HIS A 113 -0.96 13.31 -1.85
CA HIS A 113 -2.10 12.82 -1.08
C HIS A 113 -1.70 12.41 0.34
N VAL A 114 -0.56 11.72 0.53
CA VAL A 114 -0.10 11.34 1.88
C VAL A 114 0.13 12.57 2.75
N ARG A 115 0.78 13.61 2.22
CA ARG A 115 1.02 14.87 2.95
C ARG A 115 -0.30 15.54 3.37
N GLU A 116 -1.26 15.59 2.46
CA GLU A 116 -2.59 16.16 2.75
C GLU A 116 -3.35 15.35 3.81
N ILE A 117 -3.44 14.02 3.63
CA ILE A 117 -4.13 13.13 4.57
C ILE A 117 -3.50 13.20 5.96
N THR A 118 -2.18 13.10 6.05
CA THR A 118 -1.46 13.09 7.33
C THR A 118 -1.60 14.43 8.06
N HIS A 119 -1.55 15.56 7.34
CA HIS A 119 -1.81 16.87 7.91
C HIS A 119 -3.24 16.95 8.50
N GLN A 120 -4.26 16.52 7.74
CA GLN A 120 -5.64 16.49 8.20
C GLN A 120 -5.82 15.57 9.41
N CYS A 121 -5.24 14.38 9.39
CA CYS A 121 -5.28 13.41 10.50
C CYS A 121 -4.73 14.01 11.80
N VAL A 122 -3.57 14.66 11.75
CA VAL A 122 -2.95 15.30 12.93
C VAL A 122 -3.74 16.51 13.41
N SER A 123 -4.42 17.23 12.50
CA SER A 123 -5.31 18.33 12.87
C SER A 123 -6.57 17.86 13.59
N VAL A 124 -7.12 16.71 13.21
CA VAL A 124 -8.35 16.14 13.79
C VAL A 124 -8.04 15.40 15.10
N GLU A 125 -7.01 14.55 15.08
CA GLU A 125 -6.59 13.72 16.21
C GLU A 125 -5.08 13.89 16.47
N PRO A 126 -4.67 14.84 17.33
CA PRO A 126 -3.26 15.11 17.58
C PRO A 126 -2.47 13.91 18.12
N ALA A 127 -3.13 12.93 18.75
CA ALA A 127 -2.48 11.73 19.30
C ALA A 127 -1.80 10.88 18.21
N VAL A 128 -2.28 10.90 16.96
CA VAL A 128 -1.66 10.11 15.88
C VAL A 128 -0.36 10.72 15.33
N ARG A 129 0.03 11.91 15.76
CA ARG A 129 1.23 12.61 15.26
C ARG A 129 2.48 11.73 15.30
N HIS A 130 2.71 11.05 16.42
CA HIS A 130 3.90 10.19 16.56
C HIS A 130 3.87 9.01 15.58
N GLN A 131 2.70 8.38 15.41
CA GLN A 131 2.50 7.27 14.47
C GLN A 131 2.73 7.72 13.02
N VAL A 132 2.19 8.89 12.64
CA VAL A 132 2.41 9.49 11.32
C VAL A 132 3.89 9.78 11.08
N SER A 133 4.57 10.39 12.05
CA SER A 133 6.01 10.68 11.93
C SER A 133 6.83 9.39 11.79
N ALA A 134 6.56 8.38 12.60
CA ALA A 134 7.24 7.09 12.52
C ALA A 134 7.04 6.44 11.14
N MET A 135 5.80 6.40 10.64
CA MET A 135 5.48 5.87 9.32
C MET A 135 6.26 6.58 8.20
N LEU A 136 6.26 7.92 8.19
CA LEU A 136 6.98 8.70 7.17
C LEU A 136 8.50 8.49 7.23
N GLN A 137 9.06 8.38 8.44
CA GLN A 137 10.49 8.09 8.62
C GLN A 137 10.85 6.68 8.12
N THR A 138 10.03 5.68 8.45
CA THR A 138 10.21 4.31 7.95
C THR A 138 10.13 4.26 6.43
N LEU A 139 9.15 4.96 5.83
CA LEU A 139 9.02 5.04 4.39
C LEU A 139 10.27 5.67 3.75
N LEU A 140 10.73 6.80 4.26
CA LEU A 140 11.94 7.47 3.76
C LEU A 140 13.16 6.55 3.82
N HIS A 141 13.33 5.84 4.94
CA HIS A 141 14.43 4.89 5.09
C HIS A 141 14.36 3.77 4.04
N ARG A 142 13.16 3.20 3.83
CA ARG A 142 12.94 2.17 2.80
C ARG A 142 13.21 2.69 1.40
N LEU A 143 12.68 3.86 1.04
CA LEU A 143 12.91 4.47 -0.28
C LEU A 143 14.40 4.74 -0.53
N THR A 144 15.10 5.29 0.47
CA THR A 144 16.55 5.52 0.38
C THR A 144 17.34 4.22 0.20
N ALA A 145 16.92 3.14 0.88
CA ALA A 145 17.53 1.83 0.69
C ALA A 145 17.30 1.33 -0.74
N LEU A 146 16.07 1.45 -1.28
CA LEU A 146 15.72 1.08 -2.65
C LEU A 146 16.54 1.87 -3.69
N ASP A 147 16.72 3.19 -3.50
CA ASP A 147 17.57 4.01 -4.36
C ASP A 147 19.02 3.48 -4.41
N LYS A 148 19.57 3.15 -3.24
CA LYS A 148 20.94 2.59 -3.13
C LYS A 148 21.06 1.24 -3.84
N TYR A 149 20.08 0.35 -3.65
CA TYR A 149 20.07 -0.94 -4.32
C TYR A 149 19.99 -0.80 -5.85
N GLU A 150 19.15 0.09 -6.35
CA GLU A 150 19.04 0.35 -7.79
C GLU A 150 20.33 0.93 -8.38
N THR A 151 20.96 1.85 -7.66
CA THR A 151 22.24 2.45 -8.09
C THR A 151 23.34 1.38 -8.15
N PHE A 152 23.40 0.49 -7.16
CA PHE A 152 24.34 -0.63 -7.15
C PHE A 152 24.10 -1.62 -8.30
N LEU A 153 22.83 -1.94 -8.59
CA LEU A 153 22.47 -2.81 -9.71
C LEU A 153 22.86 -2.21 -11.06
N GLN A 154 22.67 -0.89 -11.23
CA GLN A 154 23.08 -0.19 -12.46
C GLN A 154 24.60 -0.28 -12.66
N GLN A 155 25.39 -0.05 -11.62
CA GLN A 155 26.86 -0.12 -11.68
C GLN A 155 27.37 -1.53 -12.03
N THR A 156 26.81 -2.56 -11.39
CA THR A 156 27.18 -3.96 -11.63
C THR A 156 26.76 -4.43 -13.03
N GLY A 157 25.61 -3.96 -13.53
CA GLY A 157 25.13 -4.26 -14.88
C GLY A 157 25.99 -3.64 -15.98
N THR A 158 26.51 -2.43 -15.76
CA THR A 158 27.44 -1.78 -16.71
C THR A 158 28.82 -2.44 -16.76
N ASP A 159 29.34 -2.89 -15.62
CA ASP A 159 30.66 -3.57 -15.56
C ASP A 159 30.62 -4.95 -16.26
N ALA A 160 29.48 -5.64 -16.23
CA ALA A 160 29.28 -6.89 -16.97
C ALA A 160 29.20 -6.69 -18.50
N THR A 161 28.90 -5.48 -18.99
CA THR A 161 28.90 -5.15 -20.43
C THR A 161 30.23 -4.59 -20.95
N VAL A 162 31.19 -4.23 -20.08
CA VAL A 162 32.53 -3.76 -20.50
C VAL A 162 33.60 -4.85 -20.38
N GLY A 163 33.30 -5.98 -19.73
CA GLY A 163 34.16 -7.16 -19.67
C GLY A 163 33.57 -8.36 -20.43
N SER A 164 34.04 -8.57 -21.66
CA SER A 164 33.81 -9.76 -22.52
C SER A 164 32.59 -9.71 -23.46
N ALA A 165 32.76 -9.02 -24.58
CA ALA A 165 32.03 -9.28 -25.81
C ALA A 165 32.73 -10.33 -26.73
N ASP A 166 33.79 -10.99 -26.26
CA ASP A 166 34.45 -12.10 -26.97
C ASP A 166 34.64 -13.29 -26.02
N ALA A 167 33.58 -14.09 -25.85
CA ALA A 167 33.59 -15.53 -25.55
C ALA A 167 32.29 -15.95 -24.84
N LEU A 168 31.20 -16.13 -25.59
CA LEU A 168 30.06 -16.92 -25.12
C LEU A 168 29.87 -18.11 -26.06
N SER A 169 30.49 -19.22 -25.67
CA SER A 169 29.98 -20.55 -26.01
C SER A 169 28.68 -20.78 -25.22
N PRO A 170 27.66 -21.44 -25.80
CA PRO A 170 26.33 -21.49 -25.22
C PRO A 170 26.15 -22.73 -24.33
N GLU A 171 26.60 -22.71 -23.09
CA GLU A 171 26.12 -23.69 -22.09
C GLU A 171 26.05 -23.06 -20.69
N CYS A 172 24.86 -22.60 -20.30
CA CYS A 172 24.54 -22.41 -18.88
C CYS A 172 23.08 -22.77 -18.61
N TYR A 173 22.75 -24.04 -18.83
CA TYR A 173 21.63 -24.70 -18.17
C TYR A 173 22.18 -25.87 -17.38
N LEU A 174 22.58 -25.67 -16.13
CA LEU A 174 22.66 -26.77 -15.17
C LEU A 174 22.31 -26.29 -13.78
N CYS A 175 21.05 -26.55 -13.42
CA CYS A 175 20.55 -26.61 -12.06
C CYS A 175 21.29 -27.75 -11.32
N PRO A 176 21.80 -27.56 -10.08
CA PRO A 176 22.51 -28.62 -9.38
C PRO A 176 21.54 -29.71 -8.91
N ARG A 177 21.71 -30.96 -9.38
CA ARG A 177 20.94 -32.13 -8.93
C ARG A 177 21.40 -32.60 -7.53
N PRO A 178 20.50 -33.16 -6.70
CA PRO A 178 20.83 -33.65 -5.36
C PRO A 178 21.60 -34.99 -5.39
N PRO A 179 22.43 -35.29 -4.38
CA PRO A 179 23.26 -36.49 -4.37
C PRO A 179 22.44 -37.76 -4.03
N THR A 180 22.56 -38.78 -4.89
CA THR A 180 21.97 -40.11 -4.67
C THR A 180 22.77 -40.91 -3.64
N LEU A 181 22.12 -41.32 -2.56
CA LEU A 181 22.58 -42.34 -1.60
C LEU A 181 22.82 -43.68 -2.32
N ARG A 182 24.06 -44.16 -2.28
CA ARG A 182 24.46 -45.47 -2.82
C ARG A 182 24.20 -46.55 -1.76
N ARG A 183 23.17 -47.38 -1.93
CA ARG A 183 23.05 -48.67 -1.22
C ARG A 183 24.16 -49.61 -1.71
N ARG A 184 24.98 -50.13 -0.81
CA ARG A 184 25.78 -51.35 -1.05
C ARG A 184 24.97 -52.57 -0.58
N ALA A 185 25.08 -53.63 -1.37
CA ALA A 185 24.54 -54.97 -1.10
C ALA A 185 25.16 -55.58 0.17
#